data_AF-A0A6G1S9N2-F1
#
_entry.id   AF-A0A6G1S9N2-F1
#
_cell.length_a   1.000
_cell.length_b   1.000
_cell.length_c   1.000
_cell.angle_alpha   90.00
_cell.angle_beta   90.00
_cell.angle_gamma   90.00
#
_symmetry.space_group_name_H-M   'P 1'
#
loop_
_entity.id
_entity.type
_entity.pdbx_description
1 polymer ?
#
loop_
_entity_poly.entity_id
_entity_poly.type
_entity_poly.pdbx_seq_one_letter_code
_entity_poly.pdbx_strand_id
1 'polypeptide(L)'
;MKQDPAERLLEYENAVEQANRARDEPLSSDVVKRIEQLIEDSESTDDPVFQVNCLQLIADLACSPQAFKLLEEKQVPQKLIKLLQAEDPLIVPHALKLFYRANPALLEVKYKEVIDKICDYCQSDNRQLYDYAIDFLASLGRGGWAARKVLAGHPQFAEKCLKQLGTSIISSDSLIKSRALKCIHDLIEVHEDDPVADASTLSESFYFTIISGEHRMTNQLFALCKYPFMEIRVNALLVVGSIAGTEWGQKELASHPEFVTWILDRSTEKCKEGKEAKFEILKTLVKSRTATRHFKGEDYMKMRADFKKGPFHVGIAEEMLLDEKTG
;
A
#
# COMPACT_ATOMS: atom_id res chain seq x y z
N MET A 1 2.22 -45.22 5.02
CA MET A 1 1.14 -44.28 5.38
C MET A 1 1.58 -42.92 4.90
N LYS A 2 0.81 -42.24 4.04
CA LYS A 2 1.06 -40.83 3.75
C LYS A 2 0.84 -40.06 5.06
N GLN A 3 1.84 -39.31 5.50
CA GLN A 3 1.75 -38.45 6.69
C GLN A 3 0.60 -37.44 6.50
N ASP A 4 -0.11 -37.11 7.58
CA ASP A 4 -1.25 -36.19 7.55
C ASP A 4 -0.80 -34.81 7.02
N PRO A 5 -1.44 -34.23 5.99
CA PRO A 5 -1.11 -32.89 5.48
C PRO A 5 -1.02 -31.82 6.58
N ALA A 6 -1.84 -31.90 7.62
CA ALA A 6 -1.80 -30.94 8.74
C ALA A 6 -0.49 -31.05 9.56
N GLU A 7 -0.07 -32.28 9.88
CA GLU A 7 1.20 -32.52 10.58
C GLU A 7 2.39 -32.05 9.74
N ARG A 8 2.34 -32.26 8.42
CA ARG A 8 3.41 -31.81 7.51
C ARG A 8 3.50 -30.27 7.46
N LEU A 9 2.37 -29.57 7.38
CA LEU A 9 2.36 -28.11 7.41
C LEU A 9 2.95 -27.57 8.71
N LEU A 10 2.63 -28.17 9.85
CA LEU A 10 3.22 -27.78 11.13
C LEU A 10 4.74 -28.00 11.15
N GLU A 11 5.24 -29.09 10.58
CA GLU A 11 6.69 -29.31 10.43
C GLU A 11 7.34 -28.23 9.55
N TYR A 12 6.68 -27.84 8.45
CA TYR A 12 7.17 -26.79 7.56
C TYR A 12 7.15 -25.42 8.22
N GLU A 13 6.08 -25.06 8.94
CA GLU A 13 5.97 -23.82 9.71
C GLU A 13 7.13 -23.69 10.71
N ASN A 14 7.42 -24.75 11.46
CA ASN A 14 8.54 -24.77 12.40
C ASN A 14 9.89 -24.56 11.70
N ALA A 15 10.10 -25.16 10.53
CA ALA A 15 11.32 -24.99 9.76
C ALA A 15 11.46 -23.57 9.20
N VAL A 16 10.37 -22.98 8.70
CA VAL A 16 10.32 -21.60 8.19
C VAL A 16 10.60 -20.61 9.31
N GLU A 17 10.00 -20.80 10.49
CA GLU A 17 10.25 -19.94 11.65
C GLU A 17 11.72 -20.02 12.08
N GLN A 18 12.30 -21.21 12.15
CA GLN A 18 13.73 -21.38 12.45
C GLN A 18 14.62 -20.68 11.41
N ALA A 19 14.30 -20.82 10.13
CA ALA A 19 15.07 -20.19 9.06
C ALA A 19 15.01 -18.65 9.08
N ASN A 20 13.87 -18.09 9.46
CA ASN A 20 13.70 -16.64 9.62
C ASN A 20 14.38 -16.11 10.88
N ARG A 21 14.49 -16.92 11.94
CA ARG A 21 15.23 -16.55 13.17
C ARG A 21 16.74 -16.61 13.00
N ALA A 22 17.25 -17.50 12.13
CA ALA A 22 18.69 -17.67 11.89
C ALA A 22 19.36 -16.42 11.29
N ARG A 23 18.59 -15.53 10.63
CA ARG A 23 19.09 -14.33 9.94
C ARG A 23 20.24 -14.67 8.97
N ASP A 24 21.48 -14.38 9.35
CA ASP A 24 22.68 -14.62 8.54
C ASP A 24 23.40 -15.93 8.86
N GLU A 25 23.00 -16.61 9.94
CA GLU A 25 23.60 -17.87 10.37
C GLU A 25 23.24 -19.03 9.43
N PRO A 26 24.16 -19.98 9.19
CA PRO A 26 23.86 -21.16 8.37
C PRO A 26 22.67 -21.95 8.92
N LEU A 27 21.78 -22.38 8.02
CA LEU A 27 20.66 -23.23 8.37
C LEU A 27 21.15 -24.64 8.74
N SER A 28 20.53 -25.27 9.74
CA SER A 28 20.82 -26.66 10.08
C SER A 28 20.40 -27.60 8.94
N SER A 29 21.05 -28.77 8.86
CA SER A 29 20.73 -29.79 7.85
C SER A 29 19.26 -30.21 7.89
N ASP A 30 18.67 -30.27 9.08
CA ASP A 30 17.27 -30.66 9.26
C ASP A 30 16.33 -29.59 8.72
N VAL A 31 16.61 -28.31 8.99
CA VAL A 31 15.81 -27.18 8.46
C VAL A 31 15.90 -27.14 6.93
N VAL A 32 17.11 -27.27 6.37
CA VAL A 32 17.30 -27.31 4.90
C VAL A 32 16.48 -28.43 4.28
N LYS A 33 16.55 -29.65 4.84
CA LYS A 33 15.81 -30.80 4.34
C LYS A 33 14.29 -30.57 4.40
N ARG A 34 13.77 -29.93 5.45
CA ARG A 34 12.34 -29.60 5.55
C ARG A 34 11.91 -28.55 4.53
N ILE A 35 12.74 -27.54 4.28
CA ILE A 35 12.47 -26.55 3.22
C ILE A 35 12.47 -27.21 1.85
N GLU A 36 13.40 -28.13 1.57
CA GLU A 36 13.42 -28.86 0.30
C GLU A 36 12.15 -29.71 0.12
N GLN A 37 11.69 -30.39 1.17
CA GLN A 37 10.43 -31.13 1.15
C GLN A 37 9.21 -30.22 0.91
N LEU A 38 9.19 -29.04 1.54
CA LEU A 38 8.16 -28.02 1.32
C LEU A 38 8.09 -27.59 -0.15
N ILE A 39 9.25 -27.37 -0.79
CA ILE A 39 9.33 -26.99 -2.21
C ILE A 39 8.79 -28.13 -3.09
N GLU A 40 9.25 -29.37 -2.85
CA GLU A 40 8.80 -30.54 -3.62
C GLU A 40 7.29 -30.77 -3.49
N ASP A 41 6.73 -30.61 -2.30
CA ASP A 41 5.30 -30.71 -2.03
C ASP A 41 4.48 -29.64 -2.76
N SER A 42 4.99 -28.41 -2.81
CA SER A 42 4.32 -27.31 -3.52
C SER A 42 4.18 -27.55 -5.03
N GLU A 43 5.01 -28.45 -5.58
CA GLU A 43 5.05 -28.78 -7.01
C GLU A 43 4.33 -30.08 -7.36
N SER A 44 4.30 -31.04 -6.43
CA SER A 44 3.84 -32.42 -6.69
C SER A 44 2.45 -32.74 -6.14
N THR A 45 1.88 -31.85 -5.32
CA THR A 45 0.53 -32.05 -4.76
C THR A 45 -0.56 -31.81 -5.81
N ASP A 46 -1.58 -32.68 -5.82
CA ASP A 46 -2.83 -32.46 -6.56
C ASP A 46 -3.88 -31.68 -5.72
N ASP A 47 -3.60 -31.46 -4.43
CA ASP A 47 -4.45 -30.68 -3.54
C ASP A 47 -4.08 -29.18 -3.61
N PRO A 48 -4.92 -28.33 -4.22
CA PRO A 48 -4.62 -26.93 -4.41
C PRO A 48 -4.67 -26.13 -3.10
N VAL A 49 -5.40 -26.60 -2.08
CA VAL A 49 -5.42 -25.95 -0.76
C VAL A 49 -4.09 -26.18 -0.05
N PHE A 50 -3.59 -27.42 -0.10
CA PHE A 50 -2.26 -27.74 0.42
C PHE A 50 -1.17 -26.98 -0.35
N GLN A 51 -1.26 -26.90 -1.67
CA GLN A 51 -0.33 -26.14 -2.50
C GLN A 51 -0.26 -24.67 -2.08
N VAL A 52 -1.41 -24.02 -1.88
CA VAL A 52 -1.48 -22.63 -1.43
C VAL A 52 -0.79 -22.43 -0.08
N ASN A 53 -1.01 -23.33 0.87
CA ASN A 53 -0.34 -23.27 2.17
C ASN A 53 1.18 -23.41 2.02
N CYS A 54 1.65 -24.33 1.16
CA CYS A 54 3.07 -24.45 0.87
C CYS A 54 3.65 -23.18 0.24
N LEU A 55 2.97 -22.59 -0.74
CA LEU A 55 3.40 -21.35 -1.39
C LEU A 55 3.44 -20.17 -0.42
N GLN A 56 2.50 -20.11 0.52
CA GLN A 56 2.49 -19.11 1.58
C GLN A 56 3.75 -19.22 2.45
N LEU A 57 4.08 -20.43 2.90
CA LEU A 57 5.28 -20.72 3.68
C LEU A 57 6.58 -20.43 2.89
N ILE A 58 6.61 -20.76 1.60
CA ILE A 58 7.72 -20.41 0.71
C ILE A 58 7.91 -18.89 0.64
N ALA A 59 6.82 -18.12 0.56
CA ALA A 59 6.91 -16.66 0.55
C ALA A 59 7.42 -16.09 1.88
N ASP A 60 7.16 -16.75 3.01
CA ASP A 60 7.67 -16.35 4.33
C ASP A 60 9.19 -16.56 4.46
N LEU A 61 9.79 -17.47 3.67
CA LEU A 61 11.24 -17.66 3.60
C LEU A 61 11.98 -16.51 2.88
N ALA A 62 11.26 -15.66 2.14
CA ALA A 62 11.86 -14.56 1.36
C ALA A 62 12.62 -13.54 2.21
N CYS A 63 12.28 -13.45 3.50
CA CYS A 63 12.89 -12.51 4.43
C CYS A 63 14.23 -13.00 5.02
N SER A 64 14.59 -14.27 4.84
CA SER A 64 15.85 -14.85 5.30
C SER A 64 16.85 -14.97 4.14
N PRO A 65 18.03 -14.31 4.20
CA PRO A 65 19.02 -14.38 3.12
C PRO A 65 19.47 -15.81 2.78
N GLN A 66 19.69 -16.65 3.81
CA GLN A 66 20.13 -18.03 3.62
C GLN A 66 19.02 -18.91 3.02
N ALA A 67 17.79 -18.75 3.51
CA ALA A 67 16.66 -19.49 2.96
C ALA A 67 16.35 -19.05 1.53
N PHE A 68 16.40 -17.75 1.25
CA PHE A 68 16.19 -17.23 -0.09
C PHE A 68 17.26 -17.73 -1.06
N LYS A 69 18.53 -17.82 -0.64
CA LYS A 69 19.59 -18.44 -1.45
C LYS A 69 19.26 -19.89 -1.81
N LEU A 70 18.75 -20.68 -0.85
CA LEU A 70 18.30 -22.04 -1.12
C LEU A 70 17.13 -22.06 -2.13
N LEU A 71 16.17 -21.14 -2.01
CA LEU A 71 15.08 -20.99 -2.99
C LEU A 71 15.62 -20.68 -4.41
N GLU A 72 16.64 -19.81 -4.52
CA GLU A 72 17.30 -19.52 -5.80
C GLU A 72 18.02 -20.73 -6.37
N GLU A 73 18.77 -21.49 -5.55
CA GLU A 73 19.46 -22.71 -5.97
C GLU A 73 18.48 -23.77 -6.51
N LYS A 74 17.26 -23.82 -5.95
CA LYS A 74 16.16 -24.70 -6.39
C LYS A 74 15.30 -24.10 -7.51
N GLN A 75 15.65 -22.92 -8.02
CA GLN A 75 14.94 -22.20 -9.08
C GLN A 75 13.46 -21.90 -8.75
N VAL A 76 13.12 -21.80 -7.47
CA VAL A 76 11.74 -21.51 -7.03
C VAL A 76 11.21 -20.21 -7.63
N PRO A 77 11.95 -19.08 -7.66
CA PRO A 77 11.46 -17.85 -8.29
C PRO A 77 11.06 -18.04 -9.75
N GLN A 78 11.87 -18.74 -10.55
CA GLN A 78 11.56 -18.98 -11.97
C GLN A 78 10.35 -19.89 -12.15
N LYS A 79 10.16 -20.86 -11.25
CA LYS A 79 8.95 -21.71 -11.24
C LYS A 79 7.70 -20.89 -10.90
N LEU A 80 7.77 -20.01 -9.90
CA LEU A 80 6.65 -19.13 -9.55
C LEU A 80 6.30 -18.19 -10.69
N ILE A 81 7.28 -17.64 -11.41
CA ILE A 81 7.01 -16.78 -12.58
C ILE A 81 6.29 -17.55 -13.68
N LYS A 82 6.62 -18.82 -13.90
CA LYS A 82 5.86 -19.68 -14.83
C LYS A 82 4.42 -19.89 -14.37
N LEU A 83 4.18 -20.06 -13.06
CA LEU A 83 2.83 -20.18 -12.52
C LEU A 83 2.00 -18.91 -12.73
N LEU A 84 2.61 -17.72 -12.75
CA LEU A 84 1.91 -16.48 -13.08
C LEU A 84 1.33 -16.49 -14.50
N GLN A 85 1.85 -17.29 -15.43
CA GLN A 85 1.31 -17.39 -16.79
C GLN A 85 0.02 -18.22 -16.86
N ALA A 86 -0.24 -19.07 -15.88
CA ALA A 86 -1.47 -19.87 -15.83
C ALA A 86 -2.69 -19.05 -15.38
N GLU A 87 -2.46 -17.88 -14.78
CA GLU A 87 -3.49 -16.96 -14.28
C GLU A 87 -4.52 -17.62 -13.33
N ASP A 88 -4.10 -18.71 -12.66
CA ASP A 88 -4.93 -19.41 -11.69
C ASP A 88 -5.21 -18.48 -10.50
N PRO A 89 -6.49 -18.15 -10.23
CA PRO A 89 -6.84 -17.20 -9.18
C PRO A 89 -6.42 -17.68 -7.79
N LEU A 90 -6.28 -18.98 -7.56
CA LEU A 90 -5.87 -19.52 -6.27
C LEU A 90 -4.35 -19.44 -6.08
N ILE A 91 -3.58 -19.58 -7.15
CA ILE A 91 -2.11 -19.67 -7.12
C ILE A 91 -1.43 -18.30 -7.27
N VAL A 92 -1.92 -17.46 -8.19
CA VAL A 92 -1.28 -16.17 -8.53
C VAL A 92 -1.00 -15.29 -7.30
N PRO A 93 -1.95 -15.07 -6.37
CA PRO A 93 -1.69 -14.24 -5.18
C PRO A 93 -0.52 -14.75 -4.35
N HIS A 94 -0.42 -16.08 -4.21
CA HIS A 94 0.57 -16.75 -3.38
C HIS A 94 1.95 -16.76 -4.05
N ALA A 95 1.99 -16.99 -5.37
CA ALA A 95 3.20 -16.90 -6.17
C ALA A 95 3.80 -15.47 -6.14
N LEU A 96 2.95 -14.44 -6.18
CA LEU A 96 3.39 -13.04 -6.11
C LEU A 96 4.02 -12.66 -4.76
N LYS A 97 3.64 -13.32 -3.66
CA LYS A 97 4.10 -12.95 -2.30
C LYS A 97 5.60 -13.04 -2.10
N LEU A 98 6.25 -14.01 -2.75
CA LEU A 98 7.70 -14.16 -2.69
C LEU A 98 8.38 -12.85 -3.15
N PHE A 99 7.88 -12.24 -4.23
CA PHE A 99 8.57 -11.16 -4.93
C PHE A 99 8.48 -9.81 -4.24
N TYR A 100 7.36 -9.49 -3.59
CA TYR A 100 7.24 -8.24 -2.82
C TYR A 100 7.79 -8.36 -1.39
N ARG A 101 8.07 -9.59 -0.90
CA ARG A 101 8.72 -9.84 0.40
C ARG A 101 10.24 -9.97 0.32
N ALA A 102 10.75 -10.41 -0.83
CA ALA A 102 12.17 -10.45 -1.09
C ALA A 102 12.76 -9.02 -1.16
N ASN A 103 14.09 -8.93 -1.17
CA ASN A 103 14.78 -7.65 -1.37
C ASN A 103 14.32 -7.01 -2.70
N PRO A 104 13.73 -5.79 -2.68
CA PRO A 104 13.19 -5.16 -3.89
C PRO A 104 14.20 -4.99 -5.01
N ALA A 105 15.50 -4.85 -4.71
CA ALA A 105 16.54 -4.75 -5.73
C ALA A 105 16.57 -5.97 -6.68
N LEU A 106 16.10 -7.14 -6.22
CA LEU A 106 16.02 -8.34 -7.04
C LEU A 106 14.95 -8.25 -8.12
N LEU A 107 13.86 -7.50 -7.89
CA LEU A 107 12.85 -7.23 -8.91
C LEU A 107 13.42 -6.43 -10.09
N GLU A 108 14.36 -5.52 -9.82
CA GLU A 108 15.03 -4.75 -10.87
C GLU A 108 16.07 -5.59 -11.63
N VAL A 109 16.88 -6.34 -10.90
CA VAL A 109 18.07 -7.01 -11.46
C VAL A 109 17.79 -8.41 -12.02
N LYS A 110 16.90 -9.18 -11.39
CA LYS A 110 16.68 -10.60 -11.69
C LYS A 110 15.25 -10.94 -12.13
N TYR A 111 14.24 -10.27 -11.57
CA TYR A 111 12.83 -10.65 -11.72
C TYR A 111 11.98 -9.55 -12.36
N LYS A 112 12.55 -8.81 -13.30
CA LYS A 112 11.87 -7.69 -13.98
C LYS A 112 10.56 -8.12 -14.66
N GLU A 113 10.53 -9.32 -15.19
CA GLU A 113 9.35 -9.94 -15.81
C GLU A 113 8.13 -10.03 -14.87
N VAL A 114 8.35 -10.04 -13.54
CA VAL A 114 7.26 -9.93 -12.56
C VAL A 114 6.62 -8.56 -12.64
N ILE A 115 7.41 -7.48 -12.70
CA ILE A 115 6.87 -6.12 -12.83
C ILE A 115 6.18 -5.95 -14.18
N ASP A 116 6.73 -6.50 -15.27
CA ASP A 116 6.06 -6.51 -16.58
C ASP A 116 4.67 -7.16 -16.48
N LYS A 117 4.56 -8.32 -15.85
CA LYS A 117 3.27 -9.02 -15.66
C LYS A 117 2.31 -8.23 -14.77
N ILE A 118 2.78 -7.56 -13.72
CA ILE A 118 1.96 -6.67 -12.88
C ILE A 118 1.46 -5.46 -13.67
N CYS A 119 2.28 -4.90 -14.56
CA CYS A 119 1.84 -3.84 -15.46
C CYS A 119 0.75 -4.32 -16.43
N ASP A 120 0.86 -5.56 -16.93
CA ASP A 120 -0.19 -6.18 -17.75
C ASP A 120 -1.47 -6.46 -16.97
N TYR A 121 -1.36 -6.96 -15.73
CA TYR A 121 -2.51 -7.14 -14.85
C TYR A 121 -3.21 -5.82 -14.50
N CYS A 122 -2.48 -4.72 -14.35
CA CYS A 122 -3.08 -3.39 -14.19
C CYS A 122 -3.99 -3.05 -15.37
N GLN A 123 -3.62 -3.45 -16.59
CA GLN A 123 -4.38 -3.16 -17.81
C GLN A 123 -5.45 -4.22 -18.14
N SER A 124 -5.63 -5.22 -17.28
CA SER A 124 -6.57 -6.30 -17.54
C SER A 124 -8.02 -5.89 -17.28
N ASP A 125 -8.93 -6.30 -18.16
CA ASP A 125 -10.38 -6.23 -17.90
C ASP A 125 -10.82 -7.30 -16.86
N ASN A 126 -9.96 -8.28 -16.57
CA ASN A 126 -10.22 -9.24 -15.50
C ASN A 126 -9.97 -8.58 -14.14
N ARG A 127 -11.07 -8.27 -13.45
CA ARG A 127 -11.08 -7.68 -12.11
C ARG A 127 -10.14 -8.38 -11.14
N GLN A 128 -10.08 -9.71 -11.17
CA GLN A 128 -9.26 -10.48 -10.23
C GLN A 128 -7.77 -10.23 -10.46
N LEU A 129 -7.33 -10.16 -11.72
CA LEU A 129 -5.94 -9.83 -12.06
C LEU A 129 -5.62 -8.39 -11.68
N TYR A 130 -6.55 -7.47 -11.93
CA TYR A 130 -6.41 -6.08 -11.51
C TYR A 130 -6.25 -5.94 -9.99
N ASP A 131 -7.05 -6.68 -9.22
CA ASP A 131 -6.95 -6.76 -7.76
C ASP A 131 -5.56 -7.27 -7.31
N TYR A 132 -5.01 -8.29 -7.98
CA TYR A 132 -3.66 -8.78 -7.69
C TYR A 132 -2.58 -7.76 -7.97
N ALA A 133 -2.73 -6.99 -9.05
CA ALA A 133 -1.81 -5.91 -9.37
C ALA A 133 -1.85 -4.80 -8.31
N ILE A 134 -3.04 -4.39 -7.89
CA ILE A 134 -3.21 -3.40 -6.82
C ILE A 134 -2.54 -3.87 -5.53
N ASP A 135 -2.80 -5.11 -5.10
CA ASP A 135 -2.26 -5.64 -3.84
C ASP A 135 -0.72 -5.76 -3.88
N PHE A 136 -0.15 -6.10 -5.04
CA PHE A 136 1.29 -6.12 -5.27
C PHE A 136 1.90 -4.72 -5.19
N LEU A 137 1.32 -3.75 -5.90
CA LEU A 137 1.80 -2.36 -5.91
C LEU A 137 1.70 -1.73 -4.53
N ALA A 138 0.61 -1.95 -3.82
CA ALA A 138 0.43 -1.49 -2.44
C ALA A 138 1.47 -2.10 -1.49
N SER A 139 1.79 -3.38 -1.67
CA SER A 139 2.83 -4.06 -0.89
C SER A 139 4.23 -3.47 -1.13
N LEU A 140 4.56 -3.13 -2.37
CA LEU A 140 5.81 -2.43 -2.68
C LEU A 140 5.82 -0.97 -2.20
N GLY A 141 4.68 -0.27 -2.23
CA GLY A 141 4.53 1.07 -1.65
C GLY A 141 4.87 1.09 -0.16
N ARG A 142 4.34 0.12 0.60
CA ARG A 142 4.67 -0.09 2.02
C ARG A 142 6.09 -0.59 2.28
N GLY A 143 6.79 -1.09 1.24
CA GLY A 143 8.18 -1.52 1.31
C GLY A 143 9.21 -0.38 1.37
N GLY A 144 8.75 0.87 1.47
CA GLY A 144 9.61 2.05 1.65
C GLY A 144 10.26 2.55 0.36
N TRP A 145 11.26 3.42 0.51
CA TRP A 145 11.97 4.07 -0.60
C TRP A 145 12.53 3.10 -1.66
N ALA A 146 13.23 2.04 -1.24
CA ALA A 146 13.92 1.14 -2.17
C ALA A 146 12.96 0.45 -3.14
N ALA A 147 11.81 -0.03 -2.64
CA ALA A 147 10.79 -0.68 -3.45
C ALA A 147 10.11 0.28 -4.45
N ARG A 148 9.80 1.50 -4.01
CA ARG A 148 9.20 2.52 -4.89
C ARG A 148 10.17 3.01 -5.97
N LYS A 149 11.47 3.08 -5.66
CA LYS A 149 12.49 3.40 -6.66
C LYS A 149 12.55 2.34 -7.77
N VAL A 150 12.43 1.05 -7.42
CA VAL A 150 12.37 -0.04 -8.40
C VAL A 150 11.15 0.10 -9.32
N LEU A 151 9.97 0.41 -8.75
CA LEU A 151 8.76 0.69 -9.56
C LEU A 151 8.98 1.87 -10.51
N ALA A 152 9.54 2.97 -10.00
CA ALA A 152 9.79 4.17 -10.78
C ALA A 152 10.80 3.97 -11.92
N GLY A 153 11.78 3.09 -11.72
CA GLY A 153 12.74 2.70 -12.74
C GLY A 153 12.15 1.82 -13.84
N HIS A 154 10.95 1.26 -13.64
CA HIS A 154 10.33 0.38 -14.61
C HIS A 154 9.62 1.17 -15.73
N PRO A 155 9.97 0.99 -17.03
CA PRO A 155 9.50 1.85 -18.12
C PRO A 155 7.98 1.91 -18.29
N GLN A 156 7.28 0.83 -17.95
CA GLN A 156 5.82 0.74 -18.14
C GLN A 156 5.02 1.18 -16.92
N PHE A 157 5.65 1.37 -15.76
CA PHE A 157 4.94 1.57 -14.50
C PHE A 157 4.08 2.85 -14.50
N ALA A 158 4.63 3.95 -14.99
CA ALA A 158 3.90 5.22 -15.08
C ALA A 158 2.65 5.10 -15.98
N GLU A 159 2.82 4.54 -17.18
CA GLU A 159 1.74 4.48 -18.18
C GLU A 159 0.67 3.44 -17.83
N LYS A 160 1.10 2.23 -17.43
CA LYS A 160 0.17 1.12 -17.22
C LYS A 160 -0.37 1.03 -15.79
N CYS A 161 0.37 1.49 -14.78
CA CYS A 161 -0.06 1.34 -13.38
C CYS A 161 -0.62 2.65 -12.83
N LEU A 162 0.18 3.72 -12.83
CA LEU A 162 -0.23 4.98 -12.18
C LEU A 162 -1.45 5.61 -12.86
N LYS A 163 -1.45 5.71 -14.20
CA LYS A 163 -2.62 6.23 -14.93
C LYS A 163 -3.86 5.37 -14.76
N GLN A 164 -3.70 4.05 -14.65
CA GLN A 164 -4.82 3.15 -14.41
C GLN A 164 -5.44 3.31 -13.02
N LEU A 165 -4.62 3.55 -11.99
CA LEU A 165 -5.12 3.94 -10.68
C LEU A 165 -5.94 5.24 -10.77
N GLY A 166 -5.49 6.20 -11.58
CA GLY A 166 -6.23 7.43 -11.89
C GLY A 166 -7.59 7.16 -12.54
N THR A 167 -7.64 6.33 -13.58
CA THR A 167 -8.89 5.88 -14.19
C THR A 167 -9.81 5.23 -13.15
N SER A 168 -9.26 4.37 -12.30
CA SER A 168 -10.02 3.61 -11.30
C SER A 168 -10.69 4.50 -10.26
N ILE A 169 -10.01 5.53 -9.77
CA ILE A 169 -10.60 6.45 -8.79
C ILE A 169 -11.63 7.41 -9.39
N ILE A 170 -11.65 7.56 -10.72
CA ILE A 170 -12.63 8.37 -11.45
C ILE A 170 -13.88 7.52 -11.73
N SER A 171 -13.73 6.43 -12.49
CA SER A 171 -14.84 5.77 -13.18
C SER A 171 -15.26 4.40 -12.65
N SER A 172 -14.51 3.79 -11.73
CA SER A 172 -14.83 2.43 -11.24
C SER A 172 -15.87 2.38 -10.12
N ASP A 173 -16.35 1.17 -9.83
CA ASP A 173 -17.24 0.89 -8.70
C ASP A 173 -16.59 1.21 -7.34
N SER A 174 -17.42 1.27 -6.29
CA SER A 174 -16.96 1.73 -4.98
C SER A 174 -15.83 0.88 -4.39
N LEU A 175 -15.83 -0.43 -4.64
CA LEU A 175 -14.84 -1.36 -4.09
C LEU A 175 -13.48 -1.16 -4.77
N ILE A 176 -13.46 -1.07 -6.10
CA ILE A 176 -12.22 -0.80 -6.85
C ILE A 176 -11.69 0.60 -6.53
N LYS A 177 -12.56 1.60 -6.46
CA LYS A 177 -12.20 2.98 -6.11
C LYS A 177 -11.54 3.06 -4.73
N SER A 178 -12.11 2.36 -3.74
CA SER A 178 -11.56 2.27 -2.40
C SER A 178 -10.17 1.61 -2.38
N ARG A 179 -10.00 0.49 -3.07
CA ARG A 179 -8.72 -0.23 -3.19
C ARG A 179 -7.65 0.60 -3.88
N ALA A 180 -8.00 1.24 -5.01
CA ALA A 180 -7.09 2.10 -5.75
C ALA A 180 -6.62 3.29 -4.90
N LEU A 181 -7.51 3.93 -4.14
CA LEU A 181 -7.12 5.02 -3.22
C LEU A 181 -6.15 4.55 -2.13
N LYS A 182 -6.38 3.37 -1.54
CA LYS A 182 -5.46 2.83 -0.53
C LYS A 182 -4.10 2.51 -1.14
N CYS A 183 -4.06 1.95 -2.35
CA CYS A 183 -2.82 1.71 -3.08
C CYS A 183 -2.08 3.01 -3.43
N ILE A 184 -2.79 4.06 -3.86
CA ILE A 184 -2.21 5.37 -4.13
C ILE A 184 -1.54 5.92 -2.87
N HIS A 185 -2.25 5.88 -1.73
CA HIS A 185 -1.69 6.30 -0.45
C HIS A 185 -0.40 5.52 -0.11
N ASP A 186 -0.43 4.19 -0.21
CA ASP A 186 0.76 3.36 0.07
C ASP A 186 1.92 3.67 -0.88
N LEU A 187 1.67 4.07 -2.13
CA LEU A 187 2.70 4.43 -3.10
C LEU A 187 3.32 5.81 -2.85
N ILE A 188 2.53 6.79 -2.39
CA ILE A 188 2.99 8.18 -2.25
C ILE A 188 3.42 8.53 -0.82
N GLU A 189 3.08 7.73 0.19
CA GLU A 189 3.44 7.99 1.58
C GLU A 189 4.97 8.05 1.77
N VAL A 190 5.47 9.16 2.32
CA VAL A 190 6.88 9.29 2.70
C VAL A 190 7.02 8.77 4.14
N HIS A 191 7.75 7.67 4.30
CA HIS A 191 8.00 6.99 5.57
C HIS A 191 9.11 7.67 6.37
N GLU A 192 9.16 7.44 7.68
CA GLU A 192 10.14 8.06 8.58
C GLU A 192 11.59 7.72 8.22
N ASP A 193 11.84 6.50 7.73
CA ASP A 193 13.17 6.00 7.36
C ASP A 193 13.59 6.35 5.92
N ASP A 194 12.74 7.03 5.16
CA ASP A 194 13.04 7.39 3.78
C ASP A 194 14.07 8.54 3.68
N PRO A 195 14.85 8.62 2.58
CA PRO A 195 15.57 9.83 2.21
C PRO A 195 14.57 10.91 1.81
N VAL A 196 14.13 11.71 2.79
CA VAL A 196 12.96 12.62 2.70
C VAL A 196 12.91 13.44 1.40
N ALA A 197 14.03 14.04 0.97
CA ALA A 197 14.04 14.88 -0.24
C ALA A 197 13.75 14.08 -1.52
N ASP A 198 14.41 12.94 -1.69
CA ASP A 198 14.25 12.08 -2.86
C ASP A 198 12.88 11.38 -2.84
N ALA A 199 12.46 10.89 -1.68
CA ALA A 199 11.15 10.27 -1.48
C ALA A 199 10.00 11.26 -1.70
N SER A 200 10.16 12.50 -1.24
CA SER A 200 9.20 13.58 -1.51
C SER A 200 9.10 13.89 -3.01
N THR A 201 10.23 13.96 -3.72
CA THR A 201 10.26 14.19 -5.17
C THR A 201 9.60 13.05 -5.93
N LEU A 202 9.84 11.81 -5.51
CA LEU A 202 9.23 10.64 -6.12
C LEU A 202 7.72 10.58 -5.88
N SER A 203 7.29 10.88 -4.65
CA SER A 203 5.88 10.99 -4.27
C SER A 203 5.14 12.03 -5.11
N GLU A 204 5.76 13.20 -5.32
CA GLU A 204 5.24 14.26 -6.20
C GLU A 204 5.07 13.77 -7.65
N SER A 205 6.10 13.11 -8.18
CA SER A 205 6.07 12.55 -9.54
C SER A 205 4.95 11.52 -9.72
N PHE A 206 4.78 10.62 -8.75
CA PHE A 206 3.70 9.64 -8.79
C PHE A 206 2.34 10.32 -8.75
N TYR A 207 2.14 11.26 -7.82
CA TYR A 207 0.89 11.99 -7.63
C TYR A 207 0.41 12.68 -8.93
N PHE A 208 1.30 13.43 -9.59
CA PHE A 208 0.97 14.13 -10.84
C PHE A 208 0.87 13.21 -12.07
N THR A 209 1.43 11.99 -11.99
CA THR A 209 1.26 10.99 -13.06
C THR A 209 -0.10 10.29 -12.98
N ILE A 210 -0.61 10.03 -11.77
CA ILE A 210 -1.88 9.31 -11.56
C ILE A 210 -3.05 10.00 -12.27
N ILE A 211 -3.23 11.31 -12.06
CA ILE A 211 -4.14 12.14 -12.86
C ILE A 211 -3.37 13.35 -13.37
N SER A 212 -2.93 13.29 -14.62
CA SER A 212 -2.15 14.35 -15.24
C SER A 212 -2.96 15.62 -15.49
N GLY A 213 -2.32 16.77 -15.27
CA GLY A 213 -2.86 18.12 -15.43
C GLY A 213 -2.87 18.87 -14.11
N GLU A 214 -2.65 20.19 -14.20
CA GLU A 214 -2.56 21.07 -13.03
C GLU A 214 -3.81 20.95 -12.15
N HIS A 215 -3.60 20.70 -10.86
CA HIS A 215 -4.64 20.53 -9.84
C HIS A 215 -5.69 19.43 -10.08
N ARG A 216 -5.60 18.64 -11.17
CA ARG A 216 -6.65 17.66 -11.50
C ARG A 216 -6.75 16.53 -10.48
N MET A 217 -5.62 15.99 -10.04
CA MET A 217 -5.58 14.97 -8.99
C MET A 217 -6.17 15.53 -7.68
N THR A 218 -5.77 16.74 -7.29
CA THR A 218 -6.23 17.40 -6.06
C THR A 218 -7.74 17.66 -6.10
N ASN A 219 -8.27 18.20 -7.20
CA ASN A 219 -9.70 18.40 -7.37
C ASN A 219 -10.47 17.08 -7.26
N GLN A 220 -9.95 16.01 -7.87
CA GLN A 220 -10.56 14.69 -7.78
C GLN A 220 -10.55 14.15 -6.35
N LEU A 221 -9.42 14.27 -5.62
CA LEU A 221 -9.33 13.85 -4.23
C LEU A 221 -10.31 14.59 -3.33
N PHE A 222 -10.49 15.90 -3.54
CA PHE A 222 -11.46 16.67 -2.76
C PHE A 222 -12.91 16.26 -3.03
N ALA A 223 -13.25 15.94 -4.28
CA ALA A 223 -14.55 15.35 -4.60
C ALA A 223 -14.74 14.02 -3.86
N LEU A 224 -13.69 13.19 -3.80
CA LEU A 224 -13.71 11.91 -3.09
C LEU A 224 -13.77 12.06 -1.56
N CYS A 225 -13.17 13.11 -1.00
CA CYS A 225 -13.30 13.46 0.43
C CYS A 225 -14.72 13.92 0.80
N LYS A 226 -15.58 14.23 -0.17
CA LYS A 226 -17.00 14.57 0.04
C LYS A 226 -17.92 13.42 -0.37
N TYR A 227 -17.37 12.28 -0.75
CA TYR A 227 -18.13 11.15 -1.26
C TYR A 227 -18.98 10.50 -0.15
N PRO A 228 -20.22 10.06 -0.44
CA PRO A 228 -21.12 9.56 0.61
C PRO A 228 -20.63 8.25 1.24
N PHE A 229 -19.92 7.42 0.49
CA PHE A 229 -19.39 6.15 0.98
C PHE A 229 -18.15 6.35 1.84
N MET A 230 -18.20 5.80 3.06
CA MET A 230 -17.19 6.01 4.08
C MET A 230 -15.82 5.46 3.67
N GLU A 231 -15.73 4.25 3.10
CA GLU A 231 -14.42 3.67 2.78
C GLU A 231 -13.66 4.51 1.75
N ILE A 232 -14.36 5.02 0.74
CA ILE A 232 -13.78 5.91 -0.28
C ILE A 232 -13.35 7.23 0.35
N ARG A 233 -14.23 7.83 1.17
CA ARG A 233 -13.94 9.11 1.81
C ARG A 233 -12.72 9.02 2.72
N VAL A 234 -12.67 8.01 3.59
CA VAL A 234 -11.53 7.77 4.49
C VAL A 234 -10.25 7.50 3.71
N ASN A 235 -10.28 6.65 2.67
CA ASN A 235 -9.07 6.41 1.88
C ASN A 235 -8.61 7.66 1.10
N ALA A 236 -9.53 8.51 0.66
CA ALA A 236 -9.17 9.81 0.06
C ALA A 236 -8.51 10.75 1.10
N LEU A 237 -9.01 10.79 2.34
CA LEU A 237 -8.38 11.53 3.43
C LEU A 237 -6.96 11.02 3.71
N LEU A 238 -6.72 9.71 3.65
CA LEU A 238 -5.37 9.14 3.81
C LEU A 238 -4.41 9.63 2.72
N VAL A 239 -4.86 9.69 1.46
CA VAL A 239 -4.05 10.24 0.35
C VAL A 239 -3.73 11.72 0.60
N VAL A 240 -4.71 12.52 1.05
CA VAL A 240 -4.47 13.93 1.43
C VAL A 240 -3.49 14.03 2.60
N GLY A 241 -3.59 13.13 3.58
CA GLY A 241 -2.67 13.04 4.71
C GLY A 241 -1.23 12.78 4.29
N SER A 242 -1.01 11.87 3.33
CA SER A 242 0.32 11.54 2.80
C SER A 242 1.01 12.75 2.16
N ILE A 243 0.26 13.60 1.45
CA ILE A 243 0.85 14.78 0.78
C ILE A 243 0.93 15.99 1.72
N ALA A 244 0.10 16.07 2.75
CA ALA A 244 0.13 17.18 3.72
C ALA A 244 1.46 17.28 4.47
N GLY A 245 2.20 16.16 4.59
CA GLY A 245 3.53 16.11 5.19
C GLY A 245 4.65 16.70 4.34
N THR A 246 4.45 16.84 3.03
CA THR A 246 5.49 17.28 2.08
C THR A 246 5.35 18.76 1.72
N GLU A 247 6.46 19.42 1.38
CA GLU A 247 6.43 20.85 1.00
C GLU A 247 5.64 21.07 -0.32
N TRP A 248 5.83 20.21 -1.32
CA TRP A 248 5.06 20.28 -2.57
C TRP A 248 3.57 20.04 -2.35
N GLY A 249 3.20 19.08 -1.48
CA GLY A 249 1.82 18.75 -1.20
C GLY A 249 1.13 19.86 -0.41
N GLN A 250 1.84 20.52 0.50
CA GLN A 250 1.35 21.73 1.17
C GLN A 250 1.09 22.88 0.21
N LYS A 251 2.00 23.12 -0.75
CA LYS A 251 1.80 24.11 -1.81
C LYS A 251 0.56 23.78 -2.64
N GLU A 252 0.41 22.52 -3.03
CA GLU A 252 -0.72 22.03 -3.82
C GLU A 252 -2.05 22.19 -3.07
N LEU A 253 -2.11 21.76 -1.79
CA LEU A 253 -3.27 21.90 -0.94
C LEU A 253 -3.63 23.37 -0.65
N ALA A 254 -2.63 24.23 -0.40
CA ALA A 254 -2.84 25.66 -0.20
C ALA A 254 -3.37 26.37 -1.45
N SER A 255 -3.07 25.82 -2.64
CA SER A 255 -3.55 26.37 -3.92
C SER A 255 -5.03 26.02 -4.18
N HIS A 256 -5.56 24.98 -3.53
CA HIS A 256 -6.96 24.59 -3.70
C HIS A 256 -7.90 25.56 -2.93
N PRO A 257 -8.83 26.27 -3.61
CA PRO A 257 -9.60 27.37 -3.02
C PRO A 257 -10.41 27.01 -1.77
N GLU A 258 -10.90 25.77 -1.70
CA GLU A 258 -11.74 25.32 -0.60
C GLU A 258 -10.97 24.63 0.53
N PHE A 259 -9.65 24.41 0.42
CA PHE A 259 -8.96 23.53 1.35
C PHE A 259 -9.00 24.00 2.79
N VAL A 260 -8.64 25.26 3.03
CA VAL A 260 -8.58 25.83 4.38
C VAL A 260 -9.96 25.81 5.03
N THR A 261 -10.98 26.24 4.30
CA THR A 261 -12.37 26.20 4.78
C THR A 261 -12.80 24.78 5.08
N TRP A 262 -12.50 23.84 4.17
CA TRP A 262 -12.84 22.44 4.34
C TRP A 262 -12.12 21.83 5.54
N ILE A 263 -10.81 21.97 5.71
CA ILE A 263 -10.07 21.31 6.80
C ILE A 263 -10.51 21.81 8.19
N LEU A 264 -10.96 23.06 8.29
CA LEU A 264 -11.48 23.67 9.52
C LEU A 264 -12.97 23.37 9.79
N ASP A 265 -13.72 22.92 8.78
CA ASP A 265 -15.13 22.57 8.93
C ASP A 265 -15.29 21.16 9.50
N ARG A 266 -15.59 21.06 10.80
CA ARG A 266 -15.77 19.78 11.50
C ARG A 266 -17.03 19.03 11.05
N SER A 267 -18.00 19.71 10.45
CA SER A 267 -19.29 19.12 10.07
C SER A 267 -19.19 18.19 8.85
N THR A 268 -18.10 18.27 8.08
CA THR A 268 -17.94 17.43 6.88
C THR A 268 -17.69 15.96 7.20
N GLU A 269 -17.29 15.62 8.43
CA GLU A 269 -17.05 14.24 8.86
C GLU A 269 -17.96 13.83 10.02
N LYS A 270 -18.72 12.76 9.79
CA LYS A 270 -19.74 12.27 10.74
C LYS A 270 -19.32 11.01 11.49
N CYS A 271 -18.49 10.16 10.87
CA CYS A 271 -17.99 8.93 11.49
C CYS A 271 -16.67 9.18 12.24
N LYS A 272 -16.33 8.26 13.14
CA LYS A 272 -15.12 8.33 13.96
C LYS A 272 -13.86 8.33 13.09
N GLU A 273 -13.80 7.40 12.16
CA GLU A 273 -12.67 7.16 11.26
C GLU A 273 -12.39 8.39 10.38
N GLY A 274 -13.45 9.01 9.84
CA GLY A 274 -13.33 10.24 9.05
C GLY A 274 -12.82 11.42 9.89
N LYS A 275 -13.36 11.59 11.11
CA LYS A 275 -12.92 12.64 12.05
C LYS A 275 -11.45 12.47 12.42
N GLU A 276 -11.01 11.24 12.72
CA GLU A 276 -9.63 10.92 13.05
C GLU A 276 -8.70 11.15 11.86
N ALA A 277 -9.04 10.63 10.67
CA ALA A 277 -8.23 10.81 9.46
C ALA A 277 -8.08 12.30 9.09
N LYS A 278 -9.18 13.07 9.14
CA LYS A 278 -9.15 14.50 8.86
C LYS A 278 -8.35 15.29 9.90
N PHE A 279 -8.44 14.92 11.17
CA PHE A 279 -7.64 15.52 12.22
C PHE A 279 -6.15 15.21 12.07
N GLU A 280 -5.79 14.01 11.60
CA GLU A 280 -4.38 13.68 11.32
C GLU A 280 -3.80 14.54 10.20
N ILE A 281 -4.58 14.89 9.15
CA ILE A 281 -4.16 15.89 8.15
C ILE A 281 -3.82 17.23 8.83
N LEU A 282 -4.73 17.73 9.68
CA LEU A 282 -4.55 18.99 10.40
C LEU A 282 -3.31 18.96 11.31
N LYS A 283 -3.14 17.88 12.06
CA LYS A 283 -1.99 17.65 12.93
C LYS A 283 -0.68 17.63 12.13
N THR A 284 -0.65 16.96 10.99
CA THR A 284 0.51 16.91 10.09
C THR A 284 0.89 18.30 9.60
N LEU A 285 -0.09 19.10 9.14
CA LEU A 285 0.14 20.48 8.72
C LEU A 285 0.67 21.37 9.84
N VAL A 286 0.05 21.32 11.02
CA VAL A 286 0.45 22.16 12.16
C VAL A 286 1.84 21.79 12.68
N LYS A 287 2.21 20.50 12.62
CA LYS A 287 3.55 20.02 13.04
C LYS A 287 4.62 20.23 11.97
N SER A 288 4.25 20.44 10.70
CA SER A 288 5.22 20.61 9.63
C SER A 288 5.95 21.95 9.73
N ARG A 289 7.26 21.92 9.47
CA ARG A 289 8.13 23.09 9.49
C ARG A 289 7.95 24.01 8.27
N THR A 290 7.36 23.49 7.19
CA THR A 290 7.21 24.19 5.91
C THR A 290 5.82 24.76 5.69
N ALA A 291 4.81 24.34 6.47
CA ALA A 291 3.41 24.73 6.24
C ALA A 291 3.20 26.27 6.25
N THR A 292 3.88 27.00 7.12
CA THR A 292 3.77 28.48 7.20
C THR A 292 4.30 29.22 5.96
N ARG A 293 5.01 28.53 5.05
CA ARG A 293 5.45 29.10 3.77
C ARG A 293 4.34 29.15 2.73
N HIS A 294 3.32 28.29 2.87
CA HIS A 294 2.27 28.11 1.88
C HIS A 294 0.90 28.57 2.38
N PHE A 295 0.61 28.39 3.67
CA PHE A 295 -0.63 28.85 4.27
C PHE A 295 -0.51 30.27 4.81
N LYS A 296 -1.55 31.09 4.62
CA LYS A 296 -1.63 32.43 5.20
C LYS A 296 -1.53 32.35 6.73
N GLY A 297 -0.89 33.34 7.34
CA GLY A 297 -0.66 33.36 8.79
C GLY A 297 -1.97 33.27 9.61
N GLU A 298 -3.03 33.95 9.18
CA GLU A 298 -4.35 33.86 9.82
C GLU A 298 -4.94 32.45 9.77
N ASP A 299 -4.82 31.77 8.62
CA ASP A 299 -5.38 30.45 8.39
C ASP A 299 -4.58 29.38 9.14
N TYR A 300 -3.25 29.52 9.17
CA TYR A 300 -2.39 28.67 9.99
C TYR A 300 -2.69 28.81 11.48
N MET A 301 -2.97 30.03 11.96
CA MET A 301 -3.37 30.24 13.36
C MET A 301 -4.72 29.60 13.69
N LYS A 302 -5.70 29.65 12.77
CA LYS A 302 -6.97 28.91 12.91
C LYS A 302 -6.74 27.41 12.96
N MET A 303 -5.92 26.86 12.06
CA MET A 303 -5.54 25.44 12.06
C MET A 303 -4.88 25.02 13.38
N ARG A 304 -3.96 25.83 13.91
CA ARG A 304 -3.31 25.56 15.20
C ARG A 304 -4.27 25.64 16.38
N ALA A 305 -5.24 26.57 16.35
CA ALA A 305 -6.27 26.65 17.37
C ALA A 305 -7.19 25.43 17.34
N ASP A 306 -7.57 24.97 16.14
CA ASP A 306 -8.42 23.80 15.96
C ASP A 306 -7.71 22.50 16.36
N PHE A 307 -6.42 22.36 16.04
CA PHE A 307 -5.58 21.23 16.46
C PHE A 307 -5.59 21.02 17.97
N LYS A 308 -5.54 22.10 18.77
CA LYS A 308 -5.56 22.02 20.24
C LYS A 308 -6.85 21.45 20.82
N LYS A 309 -7.95 21.50 20.08
CA LYS A 309 -9.27 21.03 20.51
C LYS A 309 -9.45 19.52 20.32
N GLY A 310 -8.63 18.90 19.47
CA GLY A 310 -8.71 17.47 19.18
C GLY A 310 -9.81 17.09 18.16
N PRO A 311 -9.86 15.81 17.76
CA PRO A 311 -10.70 15.30 16.66
C PRO A 311 -12.20 15.28 16.98
N PHE A 312 -12.58 15.19 18.26
CA PHE A 312 -13.98 15.01 18.68
C PHE A 312 -14.60 16.23 19.35
N HIS A 313 -13.93 17.38 19.36
CA HIS A 313 -14.54 18.58 19.93
C HIS A 313 -15.76 19.00 19.10
N VAL A 314 -16.89 19.08 19.80
CA VAL A 314 -18.19 19.51 19.33
C VAL A 314 -18.32 21.00 19.67
N GLY A 315 -18.78 21.82 18.73
CA GLY A 315 -18.94 23.26 19.00
C GLY A 315 -20.08 23.51 19.99
N ILE A 316 -20.03 24.62 20.72
CA ILE A 316 -21.01 25.00 21.76
C ILE A 316 -22.46 24.90 21.25
N ALA A 317 -22.72 25.22 19.97
CA ALA A 317 -24.06 25.13 19.38
C ALA A 317 -24.59 23.69 19.20
N GLU A 318 -23.72 22.71 18.95
CA GLU A 318 -24.09 21.28 18.91
C GLU A 318 -24.19 20.69 20.32
N GLU A 319 -23.41 21.20 21.27
CA GLU A 319 -23.50 20.84 22.69
C GLU A 319 -24.88 21.23 23.26
N MET A 320 -25.36 22.44 22.95
CA MET A 320 -26.71 22.89 23.31
C MET A 320 -27.82 22.04 22.67
N LEU A 321 -27.65 21.58 21.42
CA LEU A 321 -28.63 20.72 20.72
C LEU A 321 -28.63 19.27 21.23
N LEU A 322 -27.51 18.80 21.79
CA LEU A 322 -27.41 17.48 22.41
C LEU A 322 -28.07 17.48 23.79
N ASP A 323 -27.90 18.56 24.55
CA ASP A 323 -28.57 18.77 25.84
C ASP A 323 -30.10 18.92 25.70
N GLU A 324 -30.59 19.51 24.60
CA GLU A 324 -32.04 19.59 24.31
C GLU A 324 -32.67 18.25 23.92
N LYS A 325 -31.89 17.24 23.52
CA LYS A 325 -32.41 15.90 23.14
C LYS A 325 -32.35 14.87 24.27
N THR A 326 -31.67 15.20 25.37
CA THR A 326 -31.50 14.34 26.54
C THR A 326 -32.27 14.83 27.77
N GLY A 327 -32.93 15.99 27.69
CA GLY A 327 -33.88 16.53 28.67
C GLY A 327 -35.35 16.30 28.31
#